data_AF-A0A4Y6R2B9-F1
#
_entry.id   AF-A0A4Y6R2B9-F1
#
_cell.length_a   1.000
_cell.length_b   1.000
_cell.length_c   1.000
_cell.angle_alpha   90.00
_cell.angle_beta   90.00
_cell.angle_gamma   90.00
#
_symmetry.space_group_name_H-M   'P 1'
#
loop_
_entity.id
_entity.type
_entity.pdbx_description
1 polymer ?
#
loop_
_entity_poly.entity_id
_entity_poly.type
_entity_poly.pdbx_seq_one_letter_code
_entity_poly.pdbx_strand_id
1 'polypeptide(L)'
;MRPSSAPSSKHSRSNWPWLGCRSRLAGLLTLVHRRVQDPPRFLRPGHPAYYCPVERAQRRTHHPRQPDPRPPCPRPPSRTVTPEFTADVETHLKTVVAQGPAQRTAAARGLWSSLLDNKEEPTTAQLAQVLAHVQSPELRDRLLADMPGLDLPMELVLFGESDAAPDWDRIDTAEALLRQLYSVAAPKHAAAPLTVLGCIAWWKGKGSFASDLMDLARSFDPDYRLARLMSQMLGCGLVAGWATNKTQAYRTL
;
A
#
# COMPACT_ATOMS: atom_id res chain seq x y z
N MET A 1 -7.29 -18.62 48.74
CA MET A 1 -6.68 -17.47 48.05
C MET A 1 -5.52 -17.96 47.19
N ARG A 2 -5.70 -18.00 45.87
CA ARG A 2 -4.65 -18.20 44.86
C ARG A 2 -4.74 -17.02 43.90
N PRO A 3 -3.66 -16.29 43.60
CA PRO A 3 -3.72 -15.28 42.57
C PRO A 3 -3.63 -15.94 41.18
N SER A 4 -4.49 -15.45 40.31
CA SER A 4 -4.64 -15.78 38.90
C SER A 4 -3.43 -15.31 38.09
N SER A 5 -2.87 -16.20 37.27
CA SER A 5 -1.84 -15.90 36.28
C SER A 5 -2.47 -15.29 35.03
N ALA A 6 -2.23 -14.01 34.80
CA ALA A 6 -2.52 -13.32 33.54
C ALA A 6 -1.48 -13.68 32.46
N PRO A 7 -1.88 -13.85 31.18
CA PRO A 7 -0.93 -14.15 30.12
C PRO A 7 -0.13 -12.91 29.72
N SER A 8 1.19 -13.05 29.75
CA SER A 8 2.18 -12.06 29.33
C SER A 8 2.10 -11.82 27.82
N SER A 9 1.64 -10.64 27.40
CA SER A 9 1.74 -10.18 26.01
C SER A 9 3.19 -9.76 25.73
N LYS A 10 3.94 -10.64 25.09
CA LYS A 10 5.26 -10.33 24.54
C LYS A 10 5.11 -9.23 23.48
N HIS A 11 5.48 -8.02 23.88
CA HIS A 11 5.63 -6.88 22.98
C HIS A 11 6.74 -7.18 21.97
N SER A 12 6.36 -7.54 20.74
CA SER A 12 7.27 -7.57 19.60
C SER A 12 7.62 -6.13 19.21
N ARG A 13 8.71 -5.61 19.77
CA ARG A 13 9.32 -4.33 19.38
C ARG A 13 9.97 -4.49 18.01
N SER A 14 9.22 -4.26 16.93
CA SER A 14 9.76 -4.11 15.57
C SER A 14 9.89 -2.62 15.23
N ASN A 15 11.01 -2.03 15.65
CA ASN A 15 11.35 -0.63 15.34
C ASN A 15 12.26 -0.62 14.11
N TRP A 16 11.73 -0.41 12.90
CA TRP A 16 12.53 -0.43 11.66
C TRP A 16 11.97 0.48 10.54
N PRO A 17 12.80 1.34 9.92
CA PRO A 17 12.46 2.06 8.70
C PRO A 17 12.87 1.25 7.45
N TRP A 18 11.92 0.50 6.89
CA TRP A 18 12.20 -0.59 5.94
C TRP A 18 12.64 -0.15 4.54
N LEU A 19 12.03 0.90 3.99
CA LEU A 19 12.44 1.43 2.68
C LEU A 19 13.55 2.48 2.75
N GLY A 20 14.11 2.81 3.91
CA GLY A 20 15.22 3.76 4.02
C GLY A 20 16.55 3.19 3.51
N CYS A 21 16.83 1.91 3.82
CA CYS A 21 18.14 1.29 3.63
C CYS A 21 18.31 0.60 2.27
N ARG A 22 19.39 0.91 1.52
CA ARG A 22 19.67 0.33 0.19
C ARG A 22 19.79 -1.20 0.19
N SER A 23 20.36 -1.77 1.25
CA SER A 23 20.53 -3.23 1.39
C SER A 23 19.20 -3.98 1.53
N ARG A 24 18.18 -3.36 2.14
CA ARG A 24 16.86 -3.98 2.29
C ARG A 24 16.04 -3.94 0.99
N LEU A 25 16.16 -2.89 0.18
CA LEU A 25 15.61 -2.89 -1.18
C LEU A 25 16.20 -4.01 -2.03
N ALA A 26 17.51 -4.25 -1.94
CA ALA A 26 18.15 -5.37 -2.64
C ALA A 26 17.59 -6.73 -2.17
N GLY A 27 17.40 -6.91 -0.85
CA GLY A 27 16.75 -8.10 -0.29
C GLY A 27 15.31 -8.29 -0.80
N LEU A 28 14.55 -7.20 -0.92
CA LEU A 28 13.17 -7.26 -1.39
C LEU A 28 13.07 -7.49 -2.90
N LEU A 29 13.97 -6.91 -3.70
CA LEU A 29 14.12 -7.23 -5.12
C LEU A 29 14.54 -8.69 -5.32
N THR A 30 15.40 -9.22 -4.46
CA THR A 30 15.76 -10.65 -4.45
C THR A 30 14.54 -11.51 -4.13
N LEU A 31 13.70 -11.08 -3.19
CA LEU A 31 12.44 -11.76 -2.86
C LEU A 31 11.45 -11.70 -4.02
N VAL A 32 11.31 -10.55 -4.69
CA VAL A 32 10.53 -10.41 -5.94
C VAL A 32 11.05 -11.36 -7.01
N HIS A 33 12.36 -11.37 -7.28
CA HIS A 33 12.97 -12.30 -8.23
C HIS A 33 12.72 -13.76 -7.86
N ARG A 34 12.85 -14.12 -6.58
CA ARG A 34 12.54 -15.46 -6.09
C ARG A 34 11.06 -15.81 -6.30
N ARG A 35 10.14 -14.88 -6.03
CA ARG A 35 8.69 -15.07 -6.24
C ARG A 35 8.32 -15.22 -7.72
N VAL A 36 9.08 -14.60 -8.61
CA VAL A 36 8.95 -14.79 -10.07
C VAL A 36 9.49 -16.15 -10.50
N GLN A 37 10.61 -16.60 -9.93
CA GLN A 37 11.27 -17.87 -10.30
C GLN A 37 10.62 -19.11 -9.68
N ASP A 38 10.18 -19.03 -8.42
CA ASP A 38 9.45 -20.09 -7.70
C ASP A 38 8.10 -19.54 -7.21
N PRO A 39 7.12 -19.45 -8.13
CA PRO A 39 5.80 -18.96 -7.76
C PRO A 39 5.15 -19.91 -6.73
N PRO A 40 4.36 -19.37 -5.79
CA PRO A 40 3.64 -20.20 -4.82
C PRO A 40 2.81 -21.27 -5.53
N ARG A 41 2.57 -22.43 -4.88
CA ARG A 41 2.02 -23.65 -5.53
C ARG A 41 0.81 -23.41 -6.43
N PHE A 42 -0.02 -22.42 -6.12
CA PHE A 42 -1.22 -22.06 -6.88
C PHE A 42 -0.98 -21.25 -8.15
N LEU A 43 0.21 -20.66 -8.31
CA LEU A 43 0.73 -19.99 -9.51
C LEU A 43 1.71 -20.89 -10.29
N ARG A 44 1.78 -22.19 -9.99
CA ARG A 44 2.54 -23.16 -10.80
C ARG A 44 1.70 -23.72 -11.94
N PRO A 45 2.30 -23.98 -13.12
CA PRO A 45 1.61 -24.66 -14.22
C PRO A 45 0.93 -25.95 -13.75
N GLY A 46 -0.37 -26.10 -14.03
CA GLY A 46 -1.16 -27.28 -13.66
C GLY A 46 -2.03 -27.15 -12.40
N HIS A 47 -1.97 -26.05 -11.65
CA HIS A 47 -2.89 -25.80 -10.54
C HIS A 47 -4.25 -25.26 -11.04
N PRO A 48 -5.41 -25.64 -10.45
CA PRO A 48 -6.72 -25.17 -10.91
C PRO A 48 -6.94 -23.64 -10.78
N ALA A 49 -6.10 -22.96 -10.00
CA ALA A 49 -6.06 -21.49 -9.88
C ALA A 49 -4.91 -20.85 -10.67
N TYR A 50 -4.15 -21.64 -11.44
CA TYR A 50 -3.05 -21.13 -12.28
C TYR A 50 -3.61 -20.24 -13.38
N TYR A 51 -3.40 -18.94 -13.21
CA TYR A 51 -3.65 -17.94 -14.24
C TYR A 51 -2.29 -17.56 -14.83
N CYS A 52 -1.97 -18.01 -16.06
CA CYS A 52 -0.74 -17.62 -16.74
C CYS A 52 -0.89 -16.21 -17.35
N PRO A 53 -0.28 -15.15 -16.78
CA PRO A 53 -0.38 -13.81 -17.35
C PRO A 53 0.37 -13.75 -18.69
N VAL A 54 1.43 -14.55 -18.81
CA VAL A 54 2.31 -14.63 -19.98
C VAL A 54 1.62 -15.28 -21.17
N GLU A 55 0.81 -16.33 -21.00
CA GLU A 55 0.07 -16.93 -22.12
C GLU A 55 -1.04 -16.02 -22.65
N ARG A 56 -1.64 -15.16 -21.82
CA ARG A 56 -2.59 -14.13 -22.32
C ARG A 56 -1.86 -13.02 -23.07
N ALA A 57 -0.66 -12.66 -22.64
CA ALA A 57 0.23 -11.77 -23.38
C ALA A 57 0.72 -12.41 -24.68
N GLN A 58 1.04 -13.71 -24.69
CA GLN A 58 1.54 -14.45 -25.85
C GLN A 58 0.44 -14.85 -26.85
N ARG A 59 -0.79 -15.15 -26.40
CA ARG A 59 -1.95 -15.30 -27.30
C ARG A 59 -2.29 -14.00 -28.04
N ARG A 60 -1.82 -12.84 -27.55
CA ARG A 60 -1.85 -11.56 -28.28
C ARG A 60 -0.67 -11.35 -29.25
N THR A 61 0.36 -12.20 -29.22
CA THR A 61 1.61 -12.00 -30.01
C THR A 61 1.66 -12.65 -31.39
N HIS A 62 0.62 -13.37 -31.85
CA HIS A 62 0.57 -13.89 -33.22
C HIS A 62 -0.04 -12.95 -34.27
N HIS A 63 -0.22 -11.67 -33.92
CA HIS A 63 -0.47 -10.61 -34.88
C HIS A 63 0.28 -9.36 -34.43
N PRO A 64 1.10 -8.72 -35.30
CA PRO A 64 1.69 -7.43 -34.99
C PRO A 64 0.59 -6.37 -35.06
N ARG A 65 -0.29 -6.33 -34.04
CA ARG A 65 -1.05 -5.13 -33.76
C ARG A 65 -0.09 -4.17 -33.08
N GLN A 66 -0.01 -2.94 -33.61
CA GLN A 66 0.47 -1.81 -32.82
C GLN A 66 -0.15 -1.92 -31.42
N PRO A 67 0.62 -1.70 -30.34
CA PRO A 67 0.03 -1.65 -29.02
C PRO A 67 -1.10 -0.62 -29.09
N ASP A 68 -2.34 -1.07 -28.88
CA ASP A 68 -3.47 -0.15 -28.76
C ASP A 68 -3.02 0.95 -27.81
N PRO A 69 -3.21 2.24 -28.16
CA PRO A 69 -2.92 3.30 -27.23
C PRO A 69 -3.65 2.95 -25.94
N ARG A 70 -2.88 2.76 -24.86
CA ARG A 70 -3.48 2.51 -23.53
C ARG A 70 -4.58 3.57 -23.37
N PRO A 71 -5.81 3.17 -23.02
CA PRO A 71 -6.85 4.15 -22.80
C PRO A 71 -6.28 5.21 -21.86
N PRO A 72 -6.50 6.51 -22.14
CA PRO A 72 -5.91 7.57 -21.34
C PRO A 72 -6.22 7.27 -19.87
N CYS A 73 -5.18 7.28 -19.01
CA CYS A 73 -5.35 7.05 -17.58
C CYS A 73 -6.60 7.81 -17.12
N PRO A 74 -7.53 7.18 -16.40
CA PRO A 74 -8.69 7.87 -15.87
C PRO A 74 -8.19 9.14 -15.19
N ARG A 75 -8.69 10.30 -15.67
CA ARG A 75 -8.23 11.59 -15.15
C ARG A 75 -8.39 11.53 -13.63
N PRO A 76 -7.31 11.73 -12.86
CA PRO A 76 -7.46 11.79 -11.42
C PRO A 76 -8.51 12.86 -11.07
N PRO A 77 -9.27 12.66 -9.98
CA PRO A 77 -10.23 13.66 -9.53
C PRO A 77 -9.56 15.03 -9.44
N SER A 78 -10.28 16.07 -9.82
CA SER A 78 -9.82 17.46 -9.68
C SER A 78 -9.38 17.71 -8.24
N ARG A 79 -8.14 18.17 -8.06
CA ARG A 79 -7.58 18.45 -6.74
C ARG A 79 -7.92 19.87 -6.32
N THR A 80 -8.37 20.02 -5.07
CA THR A 80 -8.71 21.30 -4.44
C THR A 80 -7.61 21.68 -3.47
N VAL A 81 -6.43 21.99 -4.01
CA VAL A 81 -5.25 22.33 -3.21
C VAL A 81 -5.37 23.75 -2.70
N THR A 82 -5.28 23.94 -1.38
CA THR A 82 -5.21 25.27 -0.76
C THR A 82 -3.82 25.55 -0.18
N PRO A 83 -3.33 26.81 -0.22
CA PRO A 83 -2.07 27.19 0.42
C PRO A 83 -2.07 26.91 1.93
N GLU A 84 -3.20 27.11 2.60
CA GLU A 84 -3.36 26.91 4.03
C GLU A 84 -3.18 25.44 4.40
N PHE A 85 -3.87 24.54 3.69
CA PHE A 85 -3.73 23.09 3.91
C PHE A 85 -2.29 22.64 3.65
N THR A 86 -1.65 23.19 2.61
CA THR A 86 -0.25 22.87 2.32
C THR A 86 0.67 23.32 3.46
N ALA A 87 0.44 24.49 4.05
CA ALA A 87 1.22 25.00 5.19
C ALA A 87 1.02 24.15 6.46
N ASP A 88 -0.21 23.68 6.71
CA ASP A 88 -0.52 22.78 7.83
C ASP A 88 0.24 21.45 7.70
N VAL A 89 0.26 20.88 6.49
CA VAL A 89 1.02 19.65 6.21
C VAL A 89 2.52 19.87 6.47
N GLU A 90 3.10 20.97 6.01
CA GLU A 90 4.52 21.30 6.27
C GLU A 90 4.82 21.48 7.77
N THR A 91 3.88 22.04 8.53
CA THR A 91 4.00 22.19 9.98
C THR A 91 3.99 20.83 10.68
N HIS A 92 3.11 19.92 10.25
CA HIS A 92 3.08 18.56 10.77
C HIS A 92 4.33 17.75 10.36
N LEU A 93 4.87 17.95 9.15
CA LEU A 93 6.14 17.33 8.75
C LEU A 93 7.29 17.72 9.68
N LYS A 94 7.42 19.02 10.02
CA LYS A 94 8.41 19.51 10.99
C LYS A 94 8.19 18.90 12.37
N THR A 95 6.95 18.78 12.81
CA THR A 95 6.57 18.16 14.09
C THR A 95 6.99 16.69 14.14
N VAL A 96 6.74 15.92 13.07
CA VAL A 96 7.11 14.49 12.96
C VAL A 96 8.63 14.29 13.05
N VAL A 97 9.41 15.21 12.49
CA VAL A 97 10.88 15.19 12.56
C VAL A 97 11.39 15.53 13.97
N ALA A 98 10.72 16.45 14.67
CA ALA A 98 11.10 16.87 16.03
C ALA A 98 10.77 15.83 17.11
N GLN A 99 9.79 14.95 16.86
CA GLN A 99 9.38 13.90 17.79
C GLN A 99 10.34 12.71 17.81
N GLY A 100 10.48 12.07 18.97
CA GLY A 100 11.23 10.82 19.10
C GLY A 100 10.59 9.67 18.28
N PRO A 101 11.37 8.69 17.76
CA PRO A 101 10.86 7.64 16.87
C PRO A 101 9.66 6.85 17.41
N ALA A 102 9.70 6.49 18.70
CA ALA A 102 8.60 5.76 19.34
C ALA A 102 7.33 6.62 19.46
N GLN A 103 7.50 7.90 19.79
CA GLN A 103 6.39 8.85 19.96
C GLN A 103 5.68 9.13 18.64
N ARG A 104 6.42 9.45 17.58
CA ARG A 104 5.82 9.70 16.25
C ARG A 104 5.12 8.45 15.70
N THR A 105 5.68 7.27 15.94
CA THR A 105 5.06 6.00 15.53
C THR A 105 3.76 5.76 16.29
N ALA A 106 3.77 5.93 17.61
CA ALA A 106 2.56 5.77 18.43
C ALA A 106 1.47 6.77 18.04
N ALA A 107 1.82 8.04 17.83
CA ALA A 107 0.89 9.08 17.41
C ALA A 107 0.27 8.79 16.03
N ALA A 108 1.10 8.44 15.04
CA ALA A 108 0.63 8.11 13.69
C ALA A 108 -0.31 6.91 13.69
N ARG A 109 0.06 5.82 14.40
CA ARG A 109 -0.78 4.62 14.52
C ARG A 109 -2.09 4.90 15.24
N GLY A 110 -2.05 5.68 16.33
CA GLY A 110 -3.25 6.05 17.09
C GLY A 110 -4.26 6.83 16.25
N LEU A 111 -3.80 7.87 15.55
CA LEU A 111 -4.66 8.65 14.66
C LEU A 111 -5.20 7.78 13.51
N TRP A 112 -4.33 7.01 12.85
CA TRP A 112 -4.73 6.13 11.76
C TRP A 112 -5.81 5.14 12.19
N SER A 113 -5.61 4.41 13.29
CA SER A 113 -6.63 3.47 13.81
C SER A 113 -7.93 4.20 14.14
N SER A 114 -7.88 5.36 14.82
CA SER A 114 -9.11 6.09 15.15
C SER A 114 -9.93 6.49 13.91
N LEU A 115 -9.27 6.88 12.82
CA LEU A 115 -9.96 7.27 11.59
C LEU A 115 -10.53 6.08 10.82
N LEU A 116 -9.85 4.92 10.87
CA LEU A 116 -10.34 3.72 10.21
C LEU A 116 -11.45 3.01 11.00
N ASP A 117 -11.41 3.07 12.33
CA ASP A 117 -12.32 2.31 13.19
C ASP A 117 -13.63 3.07 13.49
N ASN A 118 -13.60 4.41 13.57
CA ASN A 118 -14.76 5.20 14.00
C ASN A 118 -15.71 5.62 12.85
N LYS A 119 -15.29 5.48 11.59
CA LYS A 119 -16.05 5.90 10.38
C LYS A 119 -16.56 7.36 10.41
N GLU A 120 -15.99 8.19 11.27
CA GLU A 120 -16.28 9.63 11.31
C GLU A 120 -15.54 10.35 10.18
N GLU A 121 -16.14 11.43 9.67
CA GLU A 121 -15.52 12.24 8.64
C GLU A 121 -14.26 12.93 9.21
N PRO A 122 -13.08 12.75 8.61
CA PRO A 122 -11.84 13.32 9.12
C PRO A 122 -11.86 14.85 9.00
N THR A 123 -11.45 15.54 10.06
CA THR A 123 -11.25 16.98 10.02
C THR A 123 -10.08 17.37 9.10
N THR A 124 -10.08 18.60 8.58
CA THR A 124 -8.96 19.14 7.78
C THR A 124 -7.62 19.02 8.49
N ALA A 125 -7.58 19.25 9.81
CA ALA A 125 -6.38 19.11 10.62
C ALA A 125 -5.90 17.65 10.71
N GLN A 126 -6.81 16.70 10.87
CA GLN A 126 -6.48 15.26 10.85
C GLN A 126 -5.99 14.83 9.47
N LEU A 127 -6.61 15.31 8.39
CA LEU A 127 -6.14 15.05 7.02
C LEU A 127 -4.71 15.57 6.81
N ALA A 128 -4.39 16.79 7.25
CA ALA A 128 -3.05 17.34 7.16
C ALA A 128 -2.03 16.50 7.96
N GLN A 129 -2.40 16.06 9.17
CA GLN A 129 -1.57 15.16 9.99
C GLN A 129 -1.31 13.82 9.32
N VAL A 130 -2.35 13.15 8.83
CA VAL A 130 -2.19 11.86 8.13
C VAL A 130 -1.37 12.03 6.87
N LEU A 131 -1.59 13.12 6.09
CA LEU A 131 -0.78 13.38 4.90
C LEU A 131 0.70 13.53 5.25
N ALA A 132 1.01 14.22 6.34
CA ALA A 132 2.39 14.36 6.83
C ALA A 132 2.98 13.00 7.27
N HIS A 133 2.20 12.16 7.97
CA HIS A 133 2.65 10.83 8.36
C HIS A 133 2.98 9.95 7.14
N VAL A 134 2.15 9.96 6.09
CA VAL A 134 2.41 9.14 4.90
C VAL A 134 3.59 9.63 4.05
N GLN A 135 4.05 10.88 4.21
CA GLN A 135 5.30 11.33 3.56
C GLN A 135 6.54 10.68 4.18
N SER A 136 6.49 10.29 5.46
CA SER A 136 7.59 9.57 6.11
C SER A 136 7.56 8.11 5.69
N PRO A 137 8.62 7.58 5.02
CA PRO A 137 8.62 6.17 4.59
C PRO A 137 8.40 5.19 5.75
N GLU A 138 8.96 5.49 6.91
CA GLU A 138 8.90 4.62 8.10
C GLU A 138 7.48 4.55 8.66
N LEU A 139 6.81 5.70 8.75
CA LEU A 139 5.43 5.78 9.22
C LEU A 139 4.48 5.21 8.16
N ARG A 140 4.64 5.59 6.89
CA ARG A 140 3.86 5.06 5.76
C ARG A 140 3.88 3.53 5.74
N ASP A 141 5.07 2.94 5.84
CA ASP A 141 5.21 1.47 5.80
C ASP A 141 4.54 0.85 7.04
N ARG A 142 4.62 1.49 8.21
CA ARG A 142 3.89 1.04 9.40
C ARG A 142 2.37 1.14 9.23
N LEU A 143 1.85 2.24 8.71
CA LEU A 143 0.41 2.43 8.48
C LEU A 143 -0.11 1.43 7.44
N LEU A 144 0.68 1.18 6.38
CA LEU A 144 0.38 0.15 5.39
C LEU A 144 0.35 -1.26 6.00
N ALA A 145 1.27 -1.57 6.92
CA ALA A 145 1.29 -2.83 7.66
C ALA A 145 0.09 -3.00 8.61
N ASP A 146 -0.36 -1.92 9.25
CA ASP A 146 -1.52 -1.93 10.17
C ASP A 146 -2.88 -1.96 9.45
N MET A 147 -2.93 -1.52 8.18
CA MET A 147 -4.17 -1.35 7.42
C MET A 147 -5.02 -2.62 7.31
N PRO A 148 -4.47 -3.83 7.06
CA PRO A 148 -5.28 -5.04 6.90
C PRO A 148 -5.88 -5.58 8.21
N GLY A 149 -5.56 -4.99 9.37
CA GLY A 149 -6.00 -5.50 10.67
C GLY A 149 -5.30 -6.80 11.10
N LEU A 150 -4.16 -7.13 10.47
CA LEU A 150 -3.41 -8.37 10.73
C LEU A 150 -2.05 -8.04 11.38
N ASP A 151 -1.66 -8.81 12.40
CA ASP A 151 -0.32 -8.69 13.00
C ASP A 151 0.70 -9.50 12.19
N LEU A 152 1.09 -8.92 11.04
CA LEU A 152 2.00 -9.55 10.09
C LEU A 152 3.23 -8.68 9.86
N PRO A 153 4.39 -9.29 9.56
CA PRO A 153 5.55 -8.54 9.08
C PRO A 153 5.21 -7.86 7.74
N MET A 154 5.73 -6.65 7.54
CA MET A 154 5.46 -5.82 6.36
C MET A 154 5.72 -6.56 5.03
N GLU A 155 6.70 -7.45 4.97
CA GLU A 155 6.97 -8.24 3.76
C GLU A 155 5.77 -9.10 3.34
N LEU A 156 5.10 -9.77 4.29
CA LEU A 156 3.90 -10.57 4.01
C LEU A 156 2.72 -9.67 3.64
N VAL A 157 2.53 -8.55 4.34
CA VAL A 157 1.49 -7.56 4.01
C VAL A 157 1.70 -6.99 2.61
N LEU A 158 2.94 -6.66 2.24
CA LEU A 158 3.27 -6.12 0.92
C LEU A 158 2.95 -7.11 -0.19
N PHE A 159 3.14 -8.42 0.04
CA PHE A 159 2.74 -9.45 -0.92
C PHE A 159 1.27 -9.88 -0.82
N GLY A 160 0.52 -9.31 0.14
CA GLY A 160 -0.85 -9.72 0.44
C GLY A 160 -0.90 -11.21 0.81
N GLU A 161 0.04 -11.70 1.59
CA GLU A 161 0.17 -13.12 1.94
C GLU A 161 -0.16 -13.34 3.42
N SER A 162 -1.15 -14.18 3.69
CA SER A 162 -1.48 -14.66 5.04
C SER A 162 -2.37 -15.88 4.98
N ASP A 163 -2.58 -16.53 6.12
CA ASP A 163 -3.57 -17.60 6.27
C ASP A 163 -4.99 -17.04 6.48
N ALA A 164 -5.11 -15.90 7.15
CA ALA A 164 -6.37 -15.19 7.37
C ALA A 164 -6.69 -14.21 6.23
N ALA A 165 -7.97 -13.89 6.04
CA ALA A 165 -8.39 -12.79 5.19
C ALA A 165 -8.07 -11.44 5.88
N PRO A 166 -7.69 -10.39 5.13
CA PRO A 166 -7.59 -9.06 5.70
C PRO A 166 -8.98 -8.49 6.02
N ASP A 167 -9.02 -7.49 6.90
CA ASP A 167 -10.22 -6.70 7.15
C ASP A 167 -10.50 -5.79 5.94
N TRP A 168 -11.38 -6.24 5.05
CA TRP A 168 -11.71 -5.51 3.83
C TRP A 168 -12.49 -4.22 4.09
N ASP A 169 -13.31 -4.16 5.14
CA ASP A 169 -14.07 -2.95 5.49
C ASP A 169 -13.11 -1.85 5.98
N ARG A 170 -12.11 -2.24 6.76
CA ARG A 170 -11.02 -1.36 7.19
C ARG A 170 -10.18 -0.86 6.01
N ILE A 171 -9.87 -1.74 5.05
CA ILE A 171 -9.17 -1.37 3.80
C ILE A 171 -10.03 -0.43 2.94
N ASP A 172 -11.33 -0.63 2.85
CA ASP A 172 -12.26 0.24 2.10
C ASP A 172 -12.31 1.64 2.72
N THR A 173 -12.34 1.71 4.06
CA THR A 173 -12.29 2.97 4.80
C THR A 173 -10.95 3.68 4.58
N ALA A 174 -9.83 2.95 4.58
CA ALA A 174 -8.52 3.49 4.27
C ALA A 174 -8.43 4.00 2.82
N GLU A 175 -9.02 3.28 1.87
CA GLU A 175 -9.09 3.71 0.46
C GLU A 175 -9.85 5.04 0.33
N ALA A 176 -10.99 5.18 1.00
CA ALA A 176 -11.77 6.41 1.01
C ALA A 176 -10.96 7.59 1.60
N LEU A 177 -10.33 7.39 2.75
CA LEU A 177 -9.46 8.39 3.39
C LEU A 177 -8.30 8.80 2.48
N LEU A 178 -7.63 7.85 1.82
CA LEU A 178 -6.51 8.15 0.92
C LEU A 178 -6.95 8.90 -0.34
N ARG A 179 -8.16 8.63 -0.84
CA ARG A 179 -8.76 9.40 -1.95
C ARG A 179 -9.04 10.84 -1.55
N GLN A 180 -9.53 11.06 -0.33
CA GLN A 180 -9.69 12.41 0.24
C GLN A 180 -8.33 13.11 0.39
N LEU A 181 -7.33 12.43 0.97
CA LEU A 181 -5.98 12.98 1.09
C LEU A 181 -5.41 13.39 -0.27
N TYR A 182 -5.57 12.54 -1.28
CA TYR A 182 -5.11 12.85 -2.64
C TYR A 182 -5.83 14.07 -3.25
N SER A 183 -7.12 14.26 -3.00
CA SER A 183 -7.88 15.37 -3.56
C SER A 183 -7.45 16.73 -3.00
N VAL A 184 -6.90 16.79 -1.78
CA VAL A 184 -6.41 18.03 -1.16
C VAL A 184 -4.88 18.16 -1.17
N ALA A 185 -4.14 17.10 -1.51
CA ALA A 185 -2.68 17.11 -1.52
C ALA A 185 -2.09 18.01 -2.61
N ALA A 186 -1.17 18.89 -2.20
CA ALA A 186 -0.29 19.60 -3.13
C ALA A 186 0.51 18.61 -3.99
N PRO A 187 0.90 18.97 -5.24
CA PRO A 187 1.62 18.07 -6.15
C PRO A 187 2.84 17.37 -5.54
N LYS A 188 3.64 18.08 -4.74
CA LYS A 188 4.82 17.52 -4.04
C LYS A 188 4.50 16.43 -3.01
N HIS A 189 3.27 16.39 -2.51
CA HIS A 189 2.82 15.45 -1.47
C HIS A 189 1.94 14.32 -2.04
N ALA A 190 1.70 14.33 -3.36
CA ALA A 190 0.72 13.46 -4.01
C ALA A 190 1.20 12.01 -4.23
N ALA A 191 2.52 11.81 -4.40
CA ALA A 191 3.07 10.49 -4.71
C ALA A 191 2.81 9.46 -3.60
N ALA A 192 2.86 9.89 -2.34
CA ALA A 192 2.65 9.03 -1.18
C ALA A 192 1.25 8.41 -1.10
N PRO A 193 0.14 9.17 -1.03
CA PRO A 193 -1.20 8.60 -0.98
C PRO A 193 -1.54 7.79 -2.24
N LEU A 194 -1.08 8.21 -3.43
CA LEU A 194 -1.29 7.45 -4.67
C LEU A 194 -0.66 6.08 -4.65
N THR A 195 0.56 5.97 -4.10
CA THR A 195 1.24 4.68 -4.02
C THR A 195 0.53 3.73 -3.05
N VAL A 196 0.03 4.25 -1.92
CA VAL A 196 -0.76 3.45 -0.98
C VAL A 196 -2.09 3.00 -1.60
N LEU A 197 -2.79 3.89 -2.33
CA LEU A 197 -3.97 3.52 -3.13
C LEU A 197 -3.66 2.42 -4.15
N GLY A 198 -2.49 2.48 -4.79
CA GLY A 198 -2.04 1.46 -5.72
C GLY A 198 -1.79 0.11 -5.05
N CYS A 199 -1.23 0.07 -3.83
CA CYS A 199 -1.13 -1.16 -3.04
C CYS A 199 -2.51 -1.75 -2.72
N ILE A 200 -3.48 -0.92 -2.31
CA ILE A 200 -4.86 -1.37 -2.05
C ILE A 200 -5.50 -1.94 -3.32
N ALA A 201 -5.41 -1.23 -4.45
CA ALA A 201 -5.93 -1.69 -5.73
C ALA A 201 -5.34 -3.06 -6.11
N TRP A 202 -4.03 -3.25 -5.87
CA TRP A 202 -3.35 -4.51 -6.13
C TRP A 202 -3.83 -5.63 -5.20
N TRP A 203 -3.97 -5.38 -3.89
CA TRP A 203 -4.54 -6.34 -2.93
C TRP A 203 -5.95 -6.78 -3.30
N LYS A 204 -6.76 -5.86 -3.85
CA LYS A 204 -8.11 -6.15 -4.35
C LYS A 204 -8.14 -6.86 -5.72
N GLY A 205 -6.99 -7.27 -6.25
CA GLY A 205 -6.88 -7.95 -7.55
C GLY A 205 -7.00 -7.03 -8.77
N LYS A 206 -7.01 -5.71 -8.59
CA LYS A 206 -7.13 -4.71 -9.67
C LYS A 206 -5.74 -4.29 -10.19
N GLY A 207 -4.95 -5.25 -10.65
CA GLY A 207 -3.54 -5.05 -11.03
C GLY A 207 -3.29 -3.96 -12.08
N SER A 208 -4.14 -3.86 -13.12
CA SER A 208 -4.02 -2.79 -14.12
C SER A 208 -4.25 -1.41 -13.52
N PHE A 209 -5.29 -1.26 -12.69
CA PHE A 209 -5.58 0.00 -12.00
C PHE A 209 -4.49 0.38 -11.00
N ALA A 210 -3.90 -0.61 -10.31
CA ALA A 210 -2.73 -0.40 -9.48
C ALA A 210 -1.54 0.12 -10.30
N SER A 211 -1.29 -0.43 -11.50
CA SER A 211 -0.25 0.05 -12.41
C SER A 211 -0.47 1.50 -12.82
N ASP A 212 -1.70 1.88 -13.16
CA ASP A 212 -2.04 3.26 -13.53
C ASP A 212 -1.78 4.24 -12.36
N LEU A 213 -2.09 3.82 -11.13
CA LEU A 213 -1.81 4.60 -9.92
C LEU A 213 -0.30 4.75 -9.67
N MET A 214 0.51 3.71 -9.92
CA MET A 214 1.97 3.81 -9.81
C MET A 214 2.56 4.73 -10.87
N ASP A 215 2.08 4.65 -12.12
CA ASP A 215 2.49 5.55 -13.20
C ASP A 215 2.12 7.00 -12.87
N LEU A 216 0.93 7.24 -12.30
CA LEU A 216 0.51 8.55 -11.84
C LEU A 216 1.37 9.07 -10.67
N ALA A 217 1.66 8.24 -9.67
CA ALA A 217 2.55 8.62 -8.56
C ALA A 217 3.94 9.05 -9.07
N ARG A 218 4.46 8.34 -10.07
CA ARG A 218 5.75 8.63 -10.69
C ARG A 218 5.77 9.88 -11.57
N SER A 219 4.61 10.34 -12.04
CA SER A 219 4.49 11.64 -12.70
C SER A 219 4.70 12.82 -11.73
N PHE A 220 4.44 12.61 -10.43
CA PHE A 220 4.72 13.59 -9.38
C PHE A 220 6.13 13.48 -8.80
N ASP A 221 6.61 12.24 -8.59
CA ASP A 221 7.97 11.95 -8.14
C ASP A 221 8.49 10.70 -8.88
N PRO A 222 9.31 10.89 -9.96
CA PRO A 222 9.86 9.80 -10.75
C PRO A 222 10.71 8.80 -9.95
N ASP A 223 11.27 9.24 -8.82
CA ASP A 223 12.16 8.46 -7.96
C ASP A 223 11.46 7.89 -6.72
N TYR A 224 10.13 8.04 -6.62
CA TYR A 224 9.36 7.51 -5.50
C TYR A 224 9.52 5.99 -5.39
N ARG A 225 10.35 5.58 -4.41
CA ARG A 225 10.94 4.23 -4.34
C ARG A 225 9.88 3.12 -4.28
N LEU A 226 8.81 3.34 -3.52
CA LEU A 226 7.74 2.35 -3.39
C LEU A 226 6.94 2.21 -4.69
N ALA A 227 6.68 3.30 -5.41
CA ALA A 227 6.00 3.23 -6.70
C ALA A 227 6.85 2.46 -7.73
N ARG A 228 8.17 2.71 -7.78
CA ARG A 228 9.10 1.97 -8.66
C ARG A 228 9.13 0.47 -8.34
N LEU A 229 9.20 0.12 -7.06
CA LEU A 229 9.16 -1.27 -6.60
C LEU A 229 7.85 -1.95 -7.02
N MET A 230 6.71 -1.30 -6.78
CA MET A 230 5.42 -1.85 -7.16
C MET A 230 5.27 -1.98 -8.67
N SER A 231 5.74 -1.00 -9.47
CA SER A 231 5.77 -1.11 -10.94
C SER A 231 6.57 -2.34 -11.40
N GLN A 232 7.69 -2.65 -10.75
CA GLN A 232 8.48 -3.85 -11.06
C GLN A 232 7.73 -5.12 -10.71
N MET A 233 7.13 -5.19 -9.52
CA MET A 233 6.30 -6.33 -9.10
C MET A 233 5.14 -6.59 -10.07
N LEU A 234 4.39 -5.54 -10.41
CA LEU A 234 3.27 -5.59 -11.36
C LEU A 234 3.74 -5.97 -12.77
N GLY A 235 4.86 -5.41 -13.23
CA GLY A 235 5.45 -5.70 -14.54
C GLY A 235 5.92 -7.14 -14.69
N CYS A 236 6.28 -7.81 -13.59
CA CYS A 236 6.59 -9.24 -13.56
C CYS A 236 5.34 -10.14 -13.52
N GLY A 237 4.13 -9.57 -13.50
CA GLY A 237 2.87 -10.33 -13.45
C GLY A 237 2.56 -10.92 -12.07
N LEU A 238 3.14 -10.40 -11.00
CA LEU A 238 2.84 -10.85 -9.64
C LEU A 238 1.41 -10.46 -9.23
N VAL A 239 0.69 -11.44 -8.67
CA VAL A 239 -0.67 -11.29 -8.13
C VAL A 239 -0.60 -11.33 -6.60
N ALA A 240 -1.38 -10.48 -5.93
CA ALA A 240 -1.47 -10.48 -4.47
C ALA A 240 -1.99 -11.82 -3.95
N GLY A 241 -1.37 -12.35 -2.89
CA GLY A 241 -1.77 -13.62 -2.28
C GLY A 241 -3.27 -13.67 -1.96
N TRP A 242 -3.79 -12.63 -1.31
CA TRP A 242 -5.21 -12.49 -0.96
C TRP A 242 -6.13 -12.57 -2.18
N ALA A 243 -5.73 -11.99 -3.32
CA ALA A 243 -6.51 -12.02 -4.55
C ALA A 243 -6.53 -13.41 -5.22
N THR A 244 -5.60 -14.31 -4.89
CA THR A 244 -5.54 -15.68 -5.43
C THR A 244 -6.37 -16.69 -4.64
N ASN A 245 -6.75 -16.37 -3.40
CA ASN A 245 -7.49 -17.27 -2.53
C ASN A 245 -8.95 -16.81 -2.38
N LYS A 246 -9.91 -17.63 -2.80
CA LYS A 246 -11.34 -17.30 -2.76
C LYS A 246 -11.87 -16.93 -1.38
N THR A 247 -11.29 -17.44 -0.29
CA THR A 247 -11.73 -17.12 1.08
C THR A 247 -11.15 -15.81 1.59
N GLN A 248 -10.09 -15.31 0.95
CA GLN A 248 -9.39 -14.08 1.33
C GLN A 248 -9.65 -12.94 0.36
N ALA A 249 -10.00 -13.25 -0.89
CA ALA A 249 -10.16 -12.26 -1.95
C ALA A 249 -11.28 -11.25 -1.64
N TYR A 250 -11.03 -10.00 -2.02
CA TYR A 250 -12.02 -8.93 -1.96
C TYR A 250 -13.24 -9.31 -2.80
N ARG A 251 -14.43 -9.14 -2.22
CA ARG A 251 -15.71 -9.40 -2.89
C ARG A 251 -16.48 -8.10 -2.95
N THR A 252 -16.73 -7.61 -4.16
CA THR A 252 -17.76 -6.59 -4.36
C THR A 252 -19.10 -7.30 -4.15
N LEU A 253 -19.81 -6.96 -3.08
CA LEU A 253 -21.20 -7.38 -2.87
C LEU A 253 -22.11 -6.79 -3.97
#